data_AF-A0AAD1WMK7-F1
#
_entry.id   AF-A0AAD1WMK7-F1
#
_cell.length_a   1.000
_cell.length_b   1.000
_cell.length_c   1.000
_cell.angle_alpha   90.00
_cell.angle_beta   90.00
_cell.angle_gamma   90.00
#
_symmetry.space_group_name_H-M   'P 1'
#
loop_
_entity.id
_entity.type
_entity.pdbx_description
1 polymer ?
#
loop_
_entity_poly.entity_id
_entity_poly.type
_entity_poly.pdbx_seq_one_letter_code
_entity_poly.pdbx_strand_id
1 'polypeptide(L)'
;MPFTVQLNWLGFTYKPGGWGKDSAMGADQQFYFVAPLYTDGRQMRTFRTYSSYDNLLLYRTHAEKTITTADLGQGGGVIMYNNFLYYNCYNTGNLCKLDLKTYTITRLALTGSTYNNRFSYFASAWQDIDLAGDEDGLWAIYSTEQNNGNFVISKLNETSLAILKTWSTSQYKPAATNAFIVCGVLYATRTLDTRTEEIFYMYDTKTGKEGHLSIHFNKMMENIQSLSYNPNDHKLYMYNDGYLVTYDLLFQPVVGEKPKI
;
A
#
# COMPACT_ATOMS: atom_id res chain seq x y z
N MET A 1 -2.82 4.97 -19.17
CA MET A 1 -2.14 6.27 -18.96
C MET A 1 -2.40 6.70 -17.53
N PRO A 2 -1.41 7.25 -16.81
CA PRO A 2 -1.62 7.78 -15.45
C PRO A 2 -2.65 8.92 -15.47
N PHE A 3 -3.52 8.96 -14.47
CA PHE A 3 -4.38 10.11 -14.20
C PHE A 3 -3.89 10.82 -12.95
N THR A 4 -3.27 11.99 -13.12
CA THR A 4 -2.84 12.83 -11.99
C THR A 4 -4.04 13.54 -11.40
N VAL A 5 -4.32 13.26 -10.13
CA VAL A 5 -5.40 13.90 -9.40
C VAL A 5 -4.97 15.27 -8.93
N GLN A 6 -3.92 15.35 -8.10
CA GLN A 6 -3.37 16.61 -7.57
C GLN A 6 -2.07 16.37 -6.78
N LEU A 7 -1.50 17.45 -6.24
CA LEU A 7 -0.45 17.39 -5.22
C LEU A 7 -1.04 17.02 -3.84
N ASN A 8 -0.26 16.50 -2.91
CA ASN A 8 -0.70 16.38 -1.53
C ASN A 8 -0.85 17.77 -0.88
N TRP A 9 -1.70 17.86 0.15
CA TRP A 9 -2.07 19.14 0.77
C TRP A 9 -0.95 19.81 1.59
N LEU A 10 0.13 19.08 1.92
CA LEU A 10 1.30 19.63 2.63
C LEU A 10 2.36 20.17 1.66
N GLY A 11 2.21 19.92 0.36
CA GLY A 11 3.06 20.48 -0.70
C GLY A 11 4.21 19.57 -1.12
N PHE A 12 5.06 20.09 -2.00
CA PHE A 12 6.08 19.33 -2.74
C PHE A 12 7.26 18.85 -1.87
N THR A 13 7.42 19.37 -0.66
CA THR A 13 8.46 18.93 0.29
C THR A 13 8.09 17.61 0.97
N TYR A 14 6.80 17.24 0.99
CA TYR A 14 6.28 16.01 1.56
C TYR A 14 6.20 14.93 0.47
N LYS A 15 7.38 14.47 0.04
CA LYS A 15 7.53 13.57 -1.11
C LYS A 15 6.99 12.16 -0.86
N PRO A 16 7.25 11.50 0.29
CA PRO A 16 6.72 10.15 0.54
C PRO A 16 5.34 10.18 1.19
N GLY A 17 4.58 9.10 1.05
CA GLY A 17 3.24 8.98 1.63
C GLY A 17 2.45 7.82 1.07
N GLY A 18 1.25 7.65 1.59
CA GLY A 18 0.22 6.76 1.05
C GLY A 18 -1.09 7.51 0.81
N TRP A 19 -1.90 7.03 -0.12
CA TRP A 19 -3.24 7.57 -0.35
C TRP A 19 -4.11 6.55 -1.08
N GLY A 20 -5.42 6.76 -1.02
CA GLY A 20 -6.36 5.93 -1.73
C GLY A 20 -7.76 6.05 -1.16
N LYS A 21 -8.50 4.96 -1.26
CA LYS A 21 -9.83 4.78 -0.68
C LYS A 21 -9.83 3.57 0.24
N ASP A 22 -10.97 3.30 0.86
CA ASP A 22 -11.18 2.04 1.57
C ASP A 22 -11.18 0.86 0.58
N SER A 23 -10.19 -0.04 0.73
CA SER A 23 -10.01 -1.21 -0.13
C SER A 23 -10.81 -2.44 0.32
N ALA A 24 -11.63 -2.36 1.37
CA ALA A 24 -12.54 -3.43 1.71
C ALA A 24 -13.66 -3.55 0.65
N MET A 25 -13.98 -4.77 0.26
CA MET A 25 -15.06 -5.05 -0.69
C MET A 25 -16.40 -4.49 -0.17
N GLY A 26 -17.08 -3.71 -1.00
CA GLY A 26 -18.36 -3.08 -0.68
C GLY A 26 -18.25 -1.80 0.18
N ALA A 27 -17.05 -1.30 0.45
CA ALA A 27 -16.86 -0.04 1.15
C ALA A 27 -17.32 1.17 0.32
N ASP A 28 -17.63 2.28 0.99
CA ASP A 28 -18.02 3.52 0.33
C ASP A 28 -16.85 4.14 -0.46
N GLN A 29 -17.00 4.17 -1.78
CA GLN A 29 -15.98 4.64 -2.71
C GLN A 29 -15.99 6.16 -2.95
N GLN A 30 -16.80 6.92 -2.21
CA GLN A 30 -16.74 8.39 -2.21
C GLN A 30 -15.64 8.93 -1.29
N PHE A 31 -15.21 8.14 -0.31
CA PHE A 31 -14.24 8.57 0.69
C PHE A 31 -12.80 8.30 0.25
N TYR A 32 -11.96 9.33 0.42
CA TYR A 32 -10.53 9.26 0.14
C TYR A 32 -9.74 9.52 1.41
N PHE A 33 -8.57 8.89 1.52
CA PHE A 33 -7.56 9.26 2.49
C PHE A 33 -6.27 9.65 1.80
N VAL A 34 -5.54 10.54 2.42
CA VAL A 34 -4.20 10.93 1.99
C VAL A 34 -3.36 11.05 3.27
N ALA A 35 -2.17 10.45 3.28
CA ALA A 35 -1.29 10.33 4.43
C ALA A 35 0.20 10.52 4.01
N PRO A 36 0.64 11.77 3.80
CA PRO A 36 2.04 12.10 3.56
C PRO A 36 2.88 11.78 4.79
N LEU A 37 4.10 11.31 4.54
CA LEU A 37 5.12 11.23 5.59
C LEU A 37 5.69 12.61 5.86
N TYR A 38 6.16 12.81 7.08
CA TYR A 38 6.93 13.99 7.45
C TYR A 38 8.15 14.16 6.54
N THR A 39 8.75 15.34 6.52
CA THR A 39 9.86 15.66 5.61
C THR A 39 11.12 14.83 5.85
N ASP A 40 11.18 14.03 6.91
CA ASP A 40 12.20 13.00 7.14
C ASP A 40 12.00 11.74 6.29
N GLY A 41 10.89 11.64 5.58
CA GLY A 41 10.51 10.50 4.75
C GLY A 41 10.24 9.22 5.53
N ARG A 42 10.05 9.31 6.85
CA ARG A 42 9.90 8.16 7.74
C ARG A 42 8.58 8.16 8.45
N GLN A 43 8.18 9.27 9.06
CA GLN A 43 7.09 9.29 10.03
C GLN A 43 5.75 9.69 9.43
N MET A 44 4.72 8.86 9.57
CA MET A 44 3.34 9.24 9.33
C MET A 44 2.74 9.83 10.61
N ARG A 45 2.55 11.15 10.65
CA ARG A 45 2.06 11.88 11.83
C ARG A 45 0.62 12.33 11.71
N THR A 46 0.21 12.69 10.51
CA THR A 46 -1.11 13.27 10.23
C THR A 46 -1.64 12.69 8.95
N PHE A 47 -2.94 12.44 8.89
CA PHE A 47 -3.64 12.10 7.65
C PHE A 47 -4.94 12.90 7.55
N ARG A 48 -5.42 13.06 6.32
CA ARG A 48 -6.73 13.64 6.03
C ARG A 48 -7.63 12.63 5.35
N THR A 49 -8.92 12.70 5.68
CA THR A 49 -9.97 12.06 4.91
C THR A 49 -10.87 13.10 4.25
N TYR A 50 -11.36 12.77 3.05
CA TYR A 50 -12.22 13.61 2.23
C TYR A 50 -13.46 12.79 1.88
N SER A 51 -14.64 13.36 2.08
CA SER A 51 -15.93 12.68 1.82
C SER A 51 -16.35 12.66 0.35
N SER A 52 -15.58 13.30 -0.54
CA SER A 52 -15.83 13.29 -1.97
C SER A 52 -14.57 13.64 -2.74
N TYR A 53 -14.58 13.34 -4.04
CA TYR A 53 -13.52 13.72 -4.97
C TYR A 53 -13.37 15.25 -5.11
N ASP A 54 -14.47 16.00 -5.12
CA ASP A 54 -14.43 17.47 -5.17
C ASP A 54 -13.78 18.07 -3.92
N ASN A 55 -14.07 17.50 -2.75
CA ASN A 55 -13.46 17.92 -1.49
C ASN A 55 -11.96 17.63 -1.48
N LEU A 56 -11.56 16.48 -2.03
CA LEU A 56 -10.15 16.15 -2.26
C LEU A 56 -9.50 17.20 -3.17
N LEU A 57 -10.02 17.44 -4.38
CA LEU A 57 -9.45 18.35 -5.37
C LEU A 57 -9.32 19.82 -4.90
N LEU A 58 -10.24 20.26 -4.06
CA LEU A 58 -10.29 21.65 -3.58
C LEU A 58 -9.68 21.80 -2.18
N TYR A 59 -9.11 20.73 -1.61
CA TYR A 59 -8.63 20.62 -0.23
C TYR A 59 -9.61 21.13 0.84
N ARG A 60 -10.91 21.05 0.58
CA ARG A 60 -11.97 21.60 1.45
C ARG A 60 -12.72 20.49 2.17
N THR A 61 -13.38 20.82 3.27
CA THR A 61 -14.28 19.92 4.01
C THR A 61 -13.63 18.54 4.26
N HIS A 62 -12.53 18.54 5.00
CA HIS A 62 -11.75 17.35 5.35
C HIS A 62 -11.81 17.09 6.85
N ALA A 63 -11.67 15.82 7.25
CA ALA A 63 -11.31 15.48 8.62
C ALA A 63 -9.80 15.27 8.69
N GLU A 64 -9.13 15.94 9.62
CA GLU A 64 -7.70 15.80 9.85
C GLU A 64 -7.47 15.11 11.20
N LYS A 65 -6.59 14.11 11.21
CA LYS A 65 -6.19 13.43 12.44
C LYS A 65 -4.68 13.42 12.58
N THR A 66 -4.22 13.95 13.71
CA THR A 66 -2.84 13.81 14.17
C THR A 66 -2.74 12.62 15.12
N ILE A 67 -1.79 11.74 14.85
CA ILE A 67 -1.50 10.54 15.63
C ILE A 67 -0.54 10.93 16.78
N THR A 68 -0.77 10.35 17.94
CA THR A 68 0.06 10.52 19.14
C THR A 68 1.49 10.06 18.87
N THR A 69 2.47 10.69 19.53
CA THR A 69 3.90 10.39 19.34
C THR A 69 4.26 8.93 19.62
N ALA A 70 3.51 8.25 20.49
CA ALA A 70 3.71 6.84 20.77
C ALA A 70 3.25 5.92 19.63
N ASP A 71 2.28 6.34 18.80
CA ASP A 71 1.53 5.50 17.85
C ASP A 71 1.78 5.88 16.38
N LEU A 72 2.78 6.73 16.11
CA LEU A 72 3.12 7.18 14.76
C LEU A 72 3.24 6.01 13.79
N GLY A 73 2.91 6.25 12.52
CA GLY A 73 3.19 5.30 11.46
C GLY A 73 4.60 5.46 10.91
N GLN A 74 5.09 4.43 10.21
CA GLN A 74 6.37 4.44 9.52
C GLN A 74 6.23 3.93 8.09
N GLY A 75 6.88 4.64 7.16
CA GLY A 75 6.87 4.30 5.74
C GLY A 75 5.52 4.57 5.06
N GLY A 76 5.51 4.51 3.72
CA GLY A 76 4.35 4.85 2.89
C GLY A 76 3.32 3.72 2.75
N GLY A 77 3.55 2.55 3.36
CA GLY A 77 2.74 1.34 3.19
C GLY A 77 1.45 1.32 3.98
N VAL A 78 0.70 2.41 3.94
CA VAL A 78 -0.56 2.61 4.68
C VAL A 78 -1.77 2.33 3.79
N ILE A 79 -2.79 1.66 4.32
CA ILE A 79 -4.07 1.47 3.64
C ILE A 79 -5.25 1.82 4.54
N MET A 80 -6.38 2.10 3.92
CA MET A 80 -7.67 2.09 4.58
C MET A 80 -8.42 0.81 4.21
N TYR A 81 -9.00 0.14 5.21
CA TYR A 81 -9.76 -1.08 5.02
C TYR A 81 -10.86 -1.18 6.09
N ASN A 82 -12.12 -1.33 5.68
CA ASN A 82 -13.29 -1.47 6.54
C ASN A 82 -13.38 -0.40 7.66
N ASN A 83 -13.22 0.88 7.30
CA ASN A 83 -13.21 2.03 8.21
C ASN A 83 -12.06 2.07 9.24
N PHE A 84 -10.98 1.32 9.00
CA PHE A 84 -9.75 1.42 9.79
C PHE A 84 -8.57 1.82 8.90
N LEU A 85 -7.61 2.56 9.48
CA LEU A 85 -6.32 2.83 8.88
C LEU A 85 -5.29 1.82 9.39
N TYR A 86 -4.64 1.09 8.48
CA TYR A 86 -3.63 0.09 8.79
C TYR A 86 -2.25 0.55 8.33
N TYR A 87 -1.25 0.44 9.19
CA TYR A 87 0.11 0.91 8.92
C TYR A 87 1.14 0.21 9.81
N ASN A 88 2.43 0.34 9.47
CA ASN A 88 3.51 -0.11 10.35
C ASN A 88 3.70 0.85 11.53
N CYS A 89 3.60 0.35 12.76
CA CYS A 89 3.88 1.15 13.95
C CYS A 89 5.36 1.58 13.98
N TYR A 90 5.59 2.87 14.25
CA TYR A 90 6.91 3.48 14.19
C TYR A 90 7.99 2.74 14.96
N ASN A 91 9.11 2.48 14.28
CA ASN A 91 10.30 1.84 14.84
C ASN A 91 10.04 0.44 15.44
N THR A 92 9.08 -0.30 14.91
CA THR A 92 8.76 -1.67 15.36
C THR A 92 8.39 -2.57 14.18
N GLY A 93 8.43 -3.88 14.40
CA GLY A 93 7.81 -4.88 13.52
C GLY A 93 6.32 -5.09 13.82
N ASN A 94 5.61 -4.08 14.32
CA ASN A 94 4.19 -4.19 14.67
C ASN A 94 3.31 -3.55 13.59
N LEU A 95 2.12 -4.12 13.42
CA LEU A 95 1.01 -3.52 12.70
C LEU A 95 0.18 -2.68 13.67
N CYS A 96 -0.22 -1.50 13.21
CA CYS A 96 -1.13 -0.60 13.88
C CYS A 96 -2.45 -0.55 13.10
N LYS A 97 -3.56 -0.69 13.80
CA LYS A 97 -4.93 -0.53 13.30
C LYS A 97 -5.61 0.60 14.04
N LEU A 98 -5.87 1.70 13.35
CA LEU A 98 -6.55 2.88 13.89
C LEU A 98 -8.01 2.89 13.45
N ASP A 99 -8.94 2.96 14.39
CA ASP A 99 -10.37 3.14 14.14
C ASP A 99 -10.66 4.59 13.74
N LEU A 100 -11.22 4.81 12.54
CA LEU A 100 -11.47 6.17 12.04
C LEU A 100 -12.61 6.89 12.76
N LYS A 101 -13.45 6.17 13.51
CA LYS A 101 -14.57 6.71 14.28
C LYS A 101 -14.15 7.03 15.71
N THR A 102 -13.49 6.08 16.37
CA THR A 102 -13.11 6.22 17.79
C THR A 102 -11.70 6.73 18.00
N TYR A 103 -10.86 6.69 16.96
CA TYR A 103 -9.42 6.98 17.00
C TYR A 103 -8.63 6.12 18.00
N THR A 104 -9.18 4.96 18.36
CA THR A 104 -8.48 3.97 19.15
C THR A 104 -7.51 3.19 18.27
N ILE A 105 -6.37 2.80 18.84
CA ILE A 105 -5.30 2.12 18.12
C ILE A 105 -5.06 0.75 18.74
N THR A 106 -5.15 -0.28 17.91
CA THR A 106 -4.75 -1.66 18.26
C THR A 106 -3.40 -1.95 17.63
N ARG A 107 -2.52 -2.62 18.39
CA ARG A 107 -1.19 -3.03 17.92
C ARG A 107 -1.05 -4.54 17.98
N LEU A 108 -0.46 -5.13 16.95
CA LEU A 108 -0.09 -6.55 16.96
C LEU A 108 1.29 -6.74 16.34
N ALA A 109 2.12 -7.60 16.93
CA ALA A 109 3.41 -7.96 16.36
C ALA A 109 3.23 -8.77 15.06
N LEU A 110 3.91 -8.36 14.00
CA LEU A 110 4.04 -9.15 12.77
C LEU A 110 5.26 -10.06 12.94
N THR A 111 5.06 -11.19 13.61
CA THR A 111 6.16 -12.06 14.06
C THR A 111 7.14 -12.40 12.93
N GLY A 112 8.42 -12.14 13.17
CA GLY A 112 9.51 -12.41 12.23
C GLY A 112 9.78 -11.32 11.20
N SER A 113 8.91 -10.31 11.06
CA SER A 113 9.14 -9.21 10.12
C SER A 113 10.37 -8.41 10.49
N THR A 114 11.17 -8.06 9.49
CA THR A 114 12.16 -6.99 9.63
C THR A 114 11.50 -5.63 9.63
N TYR A 115 12.15 -4.64 10.24
CA TYR A 115 11.68 -3.27 10.34
C TYR A 115 12.87 -2.31 10.46
N ASN A 116 12.58 -1.00 10.42
CA ASN A 116 13.57 0.06 10.58
C ASN A 116 14.60 0.12 9.45
N ASN A 117 14.11 0.05 8.22
CA ASN A 117 14.84 0.15 6.96
C ASN A 117 15.87 -0.97 6.75
N ARG A 118 15.53 -2.18 7.21
CA ARG A 118 16.36 -3.39 7.05
C ARG A 118 16.18 -4.03 5.67
N PHE A 119 14.93 -4.18 5.21
CA PHE A 119 14.58 -4.70 3.89
C PHE A 119 13.43 -3.87 3.27
N SER A 120 13.64 -2.55 3.19
CA SER A 120 12.76 -1.62 2.49
C SER A 120 12.93 -1.72 0.97
N TYR A 121 12.00 -1.15 0.20
CA TYR A 121 12.09 -1.07 -1.26
C TYR A 121 13.25 -0.18 -1.72
N PHE A 122 13.67 -0.31 -2.99
CA PHE A 122 14.84 0.38 -3.56
C PHE A 122 14.79 1.92 -3.42
N ALA A 123 13.61 2.52 -3.59
CA ALA A 123 13.42 3.98 -3.60
C ALA A 123 12.40 4.48 -2.56
N SER A 124 11.96 3.61 -1.66
CA SER A 124 10.96 3.92 -0.61
C SER A 124 11.49 3.46 0.74
N ALA A 125 12.30 4.32 1.36
CA ALA A 125 12.93 4.06 2.65
C ALA A 125 11.88 3.86 3.76
N TRP A 126 12.24 3.08 4.77
CA TRP A 126 11.41 2.79 5.96
C TRP A 126 10.09 2.05 5.68
N GLN A 127 9.91 1.52 4.47
CA GLN A 127 8.75 0.73 4.06
C GLN A 127 9.10 -0.77 4.06
N ASP A 128 9.57 -1.28 5.20
CA ASP A 128 9.84 -2.71 5.40
C ASP A 128 8.55 -3.54 5.37
N ILE A 129 7.48 -2.96 5.89
CA ILE A 129 6.14 -3.55 5.97
C ILE A 129 5.19 -2.67 5.16
N ASP A 130 4.42 -3.32 4.30
CA ASP A 130 3.54 -2.69 3.32
C ASP A 130 2.19 -3.40 3.34
N LEU A 131 1.10 -2.66 3.57
CA LEU A 131 -0.23 -3.26 3.71
C LEU A 131 -0.95 -3.23 2.35
N ALA A 132 -1.78 -4.25 2.10
CA ALA A 132 -2.56 -4.33 0.87
C ALA A 132 -3.96 -4.88 1.15
N GLY A 133 -4.94 -4.42 0.38
CA GLY A 133 -6.29 -4.95 0.34
C GLY A 133 -6.63 -5.39 -1.08
N ASP A 134 -7.31 -6.52 -1.21
CA ASP A 134 -7.78 -7.05 -2.49
C ASP A 134 -9.15 -7.76 -2.31
N GLU A 135 -9.60 -8.47 -3.34
CA GLU A 135 -10.84 -9.25 -3.34
C GLU A 135 -10.85 -10.37 -2.29
N ASP A 136 -9.68 -10.89 -1.92
CA ASP A 136 -9.52 -11.98 -0.97
C ASP A 136 -9.34 -11.48 0.48
N GLY A 137 -9.02 -10.19 0.69
CA GLY A 137 -9.06 -9.53 2.00
C GLY A 137 -7.84 -8.66 2.30
N LEU A 138 -7.41 -8.67 3.57
CA LEU A 138 -6.31 -7.84 4.08
C LEU A 138 -4.99 -8.62 4.14
N TRP A 139 -3.90 -7.97 3.72
CA TRP A 139 -2.57 -8.55 3.60
C TRP A 139 -1.47 -7.65 4.17
N ALA A 140 -0.37 -8.27 4.60
CA ALA A 140 0.91 -7.61 4.83
C ALA A 140 1.97 -8.20 3.90
N ILE A 141 2.74 -7.31 3.27
CA ILE A 141 3.89 -7.59 2.40
C ILE A 141 5.13 -7.09 3.14
N TYR A 142 6.08 -7.97 3.41
CA TYR A 142 7.26 -7.67 4.21
C TYR A 142 8.42 -8.61 3.87
N SER A 143 9.48 -8.59 4.67
CA SER A 143 10.59 -9.54 4.57
C SER A 143 10.99 -10.06 5.95
N THR A 144 11.72 -11.17 5.97
CA THR A 144 12.31 -11.75 7.18
C THR A 144 13.80 -12.04 6.94
N GLU A 145 14.60 -12.09 8.00
CA GLU A 145 16.00 -12.54 7.89
C GLU A 145 16.06 -14.00 7.43
N GLN A 146 15.11 -14.83 7.89
CA GLN A 146 15.03 -16.25 7.55
C GLN A 146 14.75 -16.49 6.07
N ASN A 147 14.03 -15.58 5.40
CA ASN A 147 13.79 -15.62 3.96
C ASN A 147 14.79 -14.74 3.18
N ASN A 148 15.96 -14.42 3.77
CA ASN A 148 17.05 -13.68 3.14
C ASN A 148 16.62 -12.32 2.52
N GLY A 149 15.65 -11.64 3.13
CA GLY A 149 15.14 -10.36 2.61
C GLY A 149 14.19 -10.48 1.40
N ASN A 150 13.88 -11.69 0.93
CA ASN A 150 12.86 -11.90 -0.09
C ASN A 150 11.47 -11.56 0.44
N PHE A 151 10.53 -11.26 -0.48
CA PHE A 151 9.15 -10.99 -0.10
C PHE A 151 8.56 -12.15 0.70
N VAL A 152 7.86 -11.80 1.76
CA VAL A 152 6.98 -12.64 2.55
C VAL A 152 5.63 -11.93 2.57
N ILE A 153 4.57 -12.69 2.30
CA ILE A 153 3.20 -12.20 2.26
C ILE A 153 2.44 -12.91 3.37
N SER A 154 1.66 -12.19 4.17
CA SER A 154 0.77 -12.79 5.16
C SER A 154 -0.66 -12.28 4.98
N LYS A 155 -1.62 -13.20 4.97
CA LYS A 155 -3.04 -12.87 5.03
C LYS A 155 -3.42 -12.61 6.48
N LEU A 156 -4.14 -11.53 6.73
CA LEU A 156 -4.46 -11.07 8.07
C LEU A 156 -5.95 -11.23 8.38
N ASN A 157 -6.26 -11.50 9.65
CA ASN A 157 -7.61 -11.33 10.15
C ASN A 157 -7.87 -9.82 10.32
N GLU A 158 -8.84 -9.28 9.59
CA GLU A 158 -9.17 -7.85 9.61
C GLU A 158 -9.59 -7.34 11.00
N THR A 159 -10.18 -8.19 11.83
CA THR A 159 -10.64 -7.83 13.18
C THR A 159 -9.48 -7.82 14.17
N SER A 160 -8.73 -8.92 14.27
CA SER A 160 -7.72 -9.15 15.32
C SER A 160 -6.28 -8.83 14.91
N LEU A 161 -6.02 -8.53 13.64
CA LEU A 161 -4.69 -8.43 13.01
C LEU A 161 -3.89 -9.74 12.96
N ALA A 162 -4.41 -10.85 13.48
CA ALA A 162 -3.68 -12.11 13.55
C ALA A 162 -3.33 -12.63 12.14
N ILE A 163 -2.15 -13.22 12.01
CA ILE A 163 -1.73 -13.91 10.79
C ILE A 163 -2.60 -15.15 10.60
N LEU A 164 -3.30 -15.22 9.48
CA LEU A 164 -4.09 -16.39 9.07
C LEU A 164 -3.23 -17.40 8.31
N LYS A 165 -2.38 -16.91 7.42
CA LYS A 165 -1.48 -17.72 6.60
C LYS A 165 -0.33 -16.86 6.07
N THR A 166 0.83 -17.48 5.87
CA THR A 166 2.05 -16.83 5.37
C THR A 166 2.62 -17.59 4.18
N TRP A 167 3.19 -16.86 3.23
CA TRP A 167 3.87 -17.37 2.05
C TRP A 167 5.24 -16.70 1.93
N SER A 168 6.27 -17.50 1.72
CA SER A 168 7.61 -17.04 1.41
C SER A 168 7.85 -17.14 -0.09
N THR A 169 8.45 -16.10 -0.67
CA THR A 169 8.78 -16.03 -2.10
C THR A 169 10.30 -16.07 -2.33
N SER A 170 10.72 -16.17 -3.60
CA SER A 170 12.13 -16.09 -3.99
C SER A 170 12.62 -14.70 -4.43
N GLN A 171 11.74 -13.71 -4.56
CA GLN A 171 12.09 -12.38 -5.06
C GLN A 171 12.60 -11.45 -3.95
N TYR A 172 13.81 -10.93 -4.10
CA TYR A 172 14.43 -9.97 -3.16
C TYR A 172 13.64 -8.66 -3.13
N LYS A 173 13.05 -8.31 -1.98
CA LYS A 173 12.18 -7.14 -1.82
C LYS A 173 12.90 -5.81 -2.07
N PRO A 174 14.13 -5.58 -1.60
CA PRO A 174 14.84 -4.32 -1.87
C PRO A 174 15.24 -4.10 -3.33
N ALA A 175 15.08 -5.08 -4.22
CA ALA A 175 15.23 -4.88 -5.67
C ALA A 175 13.95 -4.34 -6.33
N ALA A 176 12.81 -4.38 -5.65
CA ALA A 176 11.56 -3.82 -6.14
C ALA A 176 11.40 -2.35 -5.71
N THR A 177 10.65 -1.57 -6.49
CA THR A 177 10.25 -0.20 -6.17
C THR A 177 8.97 -0.17 -5.33
N ASN A 178 8.01 -1.05 -5.61
CA ASN A 178 6.81 -1.25 -4.79
C ASN A 178 6.13 -2.60 -5.11
N ALA A 179 5.07 -2.96 -4.39
CA ALA A 179 4.26 -4.14 -4.70
C ALA A 179 2.81 -3.98 -4.26
N PHE A 180 1.90 -4.72 -4.90
CA PHE A 180 0.47 -4.74 -4.58
C PHE A 180 -0.09 -6.15 -4.77
N ILE A 181 -1.30 -6.41 -4.29
CA ILE A 181 -1.97 -7.71 -4.42
C ILE A 181 -3.30 -7.53 -5.16
N VAL A 182 -3.60 -8.46 -6.08
CA VAL A 182 -4.90 -8.58 -6.76
C VAL A 182 -5.29 -10.05 -6.79
N CYS A 183 -6.51 -10.40 -6.40
CA CYS A 183 -7.04 -11.78 -6.41
C CYS A 183 -6.13 -12.83 -5.74
N GLY A 184 -5.38 -12.44 -4.70
CA GLY A 184 -4.42 -13.27 -3.99
C GLY A 184 -3.08 -13.45 -4.71
N VAL A 185 -2.77 -12.63 -5.71
CA VAL A 185 -1.50 -12.64 -6.45
C VAL A 185 -0.72 -11.37 -6.12
N LEU A 186 0.48 -11.52 -5.58
CA LEU A 186 1.42 -10.40 -5.40
C LEU A 186 1.99 -10.02 -6.77
N TYR A 187 2.03 -8.72 -7.05
CA TYR A 187 2.70 -8.13 -8.20
C TYR A 187 3.75 -7.14 -7.70
N ALA A 188 5.01 -7.30 -8.12
CA ALA A 188 6.09 -6.37 -7.77
C ALA A 188 6.51 -5.53 -8.97
N THR A 189 6.89 -4.29 -8.67
CA THR A 189 7.28 -3.28 -9.65
C THR A 189 8.76 -2.94 -9.56
N ARG A 190 9.36 -2.49 -10.66
CA ARG A 190 10.71 -1.94 -10.71
C ARG A 190 10.78 -0.75 -11.67
N THR A 191 11.66 0.19 -11.35
CA THR A 191 11.94 1.31 -12.23
C THR A 191 12.75 0.85 -13.44
N LEU A 192 12.35 1.28 -14.64
CA LEU A 192 13.15 1.14 -15.85
C LEU A 192 13.94 2.42 -16.13
N ASP A 193 13.26 3.56 -15.95
CA ASP A 193 13.83 4.89 -16.11
C ASP A 193 13.06 5.90 -15.24
N THR A 194 13.38 7.19 -15.38
CA THR A 194 12.77 8.27 -14.58
C THR A 194 11.27 8.47 -14.80
N ARG A 195 10.68 7.86 -15.84
CA ARG A 195 9.29 8.01 -16.29
C ARG A 195 8.56 6.69 -16.49
N THR A 196 9.25 5.55 -16.45
CA THR A 196 8.67 4.24 -16.74
C THR A 196 8.93 3.25 -15.62
N GLU A 197 7.89 2.51 -15.26
CA GLU A 197 7.92 1.38 -14.33
C GLU A 197 7.46 0.11 -15.04
N GLU A 198 7.88 -1.01 -14.49
CA GLU A 198 7.53 -2.34 -14.98
C GLU A 198 6.98 -3.19 -13.84
N ILE A 199 5.81 -3.79 -14.03
CA ILE A 199 5.39 -4.95 -13.25
C ILE A 199 6.19 -6.15 -13.80
N PHE A 200 7.16 -6.61 -13.02
CA PHE A 200 8.20 -7.54 -13.50
C PHE A 200 8.14 -8.92 -12.84
N TYR A 201 7.40 -9.04 -11.74
CA TYR A 201 7.33 -10.26 -10.94
C TYR A 201 5.93 -10.48 -10.39
N MET A 202 5.54 -11.75 -10.29
CA MET A 202 4.32 -12.18 -9.62
C MET A 202 4.53 -13.40 -8.72
N TYR A 203 3.71 -13.52 -7.68
CA TYR A 203 3.57 -14.71 -6.84
C TYR A 203 2.09 -15.01 -6.58
N ASP A 204 1.61 -16.19 -6.97
CA ASP A 204 0.24 -16.63 -6.75
C ASP A 204 0.12 -17.43 -5.44
N THR A 205 -0.61 -16.90 -4.46
CA THR A 205 -0.76 -17.53 -3.13
C THR A 205 -1.61 -18.80 -3.13
N LYS A 206 -2.41 -19.04 -4.18
CA LYS A 206 -3.25 -20.24 -4.33
C LYS A 206 -2.45 -21.41 -4.88
N THR A 207 -1.59 -21.15 -5.87
CA THR A 207 -0.80 -22.19 -6.54
C THR A 207 0.65 -22.27 -6.06
N GLY A 208 1.15 -21.26 -5.35
CA GLY A 208 2.55 -21.12 -4.97
C GLY A 208 3.49 -20.86 -6.16
N LYS A 209 2.94 -20.56 -7.33
CA LYS A 209 3.74 -20.31 -8.54
C LYS A 209 4.28 -18.89 -8.53
N GLU A 210 5.53 -18.76 -8.96
CA GLU A 210 6.19 -17.49 -9.21
C GLU A 210 6.37 -17.29 -10.72
N GLY A 211 6.44 -16.04 -11.17
CA GLY A 211 6.59 -15.75 -12.59
C GLY A 211 7.20 -14.39 -12.84
N HIS A 212 7.85 -14.26 -14.00
CA HIS A 212 8.31 -12.98 -14.52
C HIS A 212 7.29 -12.41 -15.49
N LEU A 213 7.08 -11.10 -15.38
CA LEU A 213 6.17 -10.33 -16.21
C LEU A 213 6.96 -9.20 -16.90
N SER A 214 6.34 -8.57 -17.88
CA SER A 214 6.87 -7.35 -18.49
C SER A 214 5.70 -6.45 -18.91
N ILE A 215 5.12 -5.77 -17.92
CA ILE A 215 4.00 -4.83 -18.12
C ILE A 215 4.50 -3.44 -17.76
N HIS A 216 4.66 -2.58 -18.77
CA HIS A 216 5.15 -1.21 -18.59
C HIS A 216 4.02 -0.23 -18.33
N PHE A 217 4.28 0.72 -17.45
CA PHE A 217 3.40 1.87 -17.22
C PHE A 217 4.20 3.13 -16.88
N ASN A 218 3.65 4.29 -17.27
CA ASN A 218 4.32 5.57 -17.08
C ASN A 218 4.04 6.14 -15.69
N LYS A 219 5.05 6.76 -15.07
CA LYS A 219 4.96 7.55 -13.83
C LYS A 219 5.27 9.02 -14.08
N MET A 220 4.73 9.89 -13.22
CA MET A 220 4.81 11.34 -13.36
C MET A 220 6.05 11.95 -12.72
N MET A 221 6.58 11.31 -11.69
CA MET A 221 7.81 11.66 -11.00
C MET A 221 8.69 10.42 -10.90
N GLU A 222 9.98 10.62 -10.62
CA GLU A 222 10.97 9.55 -10.66
C GLU A 222 10.69 8.43 -9.65
N ASN A 223 10.27 8.76 -8.42
CA ASN A 223 10.14 7.76 -7.36
C ASN A 223 8.68 7.45 -7.03
N ILE A 224 8.33 6.17 -7.09
CA ILE A 224 7.10 5.68 -6.44
C ILE A 224 7.37 5.60 -4.94
N GLN A 225 6.44 6.15 -4.16
CA GLN A 225 6.51 6.19 -2.70
C GLN A 225 5.51 5.23 -2.06
N SER A 226 4.42 4.90 -2.76
CA SER A 226 3.50 3.82 -2.45
C SER A 226 2.66 3.48 -3.67
N LEU A 227 2.16 2.24 -3.73
CA LEU A 227 1.27 1.76 -4.78
C LEU A 227 0.26 0.78 -4.18
N SER A 228 -1.00 1.19 -4.08
CA SER A 228 -2.05 0.37 -3.47
C SER A 228 -3.17 0.07 -4.46
N TYR A 229 -3.61 -1.18 -4.49
CA TYR A 229 -4.78 -1.60 -5.27
C TYR A 229 -6.08 -1.34 -4.49
N ASN A 230 -7.15 -0.98 -5.22
CA ASN A 230 -8.50 -1.00 -4.69
C ASN A 230 -9.41 -1.93 -5.53
N PRO A 231 -9.97 -2.98 -4.94
CA PRO A 231 -10.78 -3.96 -5.66
C PRO A 231 -12.17 -3.44 -6.05
N ASN A 232 -12.66 -2.34 -5.47
CA ASN A 232 -14.00 -1.83 -5.77
C ASN A 232 -14.07 -1.03 -7.08
N ASP A 233 -12.98 -0.36 -7.45
CA ASP A 233 -12.91 0.44 -8.68
C ASP A 233 -11.82 -0.04 -9.66
N HIS A 234 -11.14 -1.14 -9.34
CA HIS A 234 -10.06 -1.76 -10.11
C HIS A 234 -8.96 -0.76 -10.48
N LYS A 235 -8.58 0.12 -9.54
CA LYS A 235 -7.51 1.09 -9.75
C LYS A 235 -6.31 0.82 -8.87
N LEU A 236 -5.14 1.22 -9.38
CA LEU A 236 -3.97 1.47 -8.56
C LEU A 236 -3.95 2.93 -8.12
N TYR A 237 -3.67 3.15 -6.85
CA TYR A 237 -3.45 4.45 -6.22
C TYR A 237 -1.96 4.57 -5.90
N MET A 238 -1.31 5.50 -6.58
CA MET A 238 0.13 5.73 -6.48
C MET A 238 0.43 7.07 -5.83
N TYR A 239 1.24 7.07 -4.78
CA TYR A 239 1.86 8.30 -4.29
C TYR A 239 3.23 8.46 -4.97
N ASN A 240 3.40 9.52 -5.76
CA ASN A 240 4.55 9.69 -6.65
C ASN A 240 5.22 11.05 -6.41
N ASP A 241 6.22 11.07 -5.52
CA ASP A 241 6.93 12.27 -5.04
C ASP A 241 6.00 13.45 -4.72
N GLY A 242 4.97 13.20 -3.91
CA GLY A 242 4.00 14.19 -3.48
C GLY A 242 2.74 14.27 -4.34
N TYR A 243 2.73 13.70 -5.54
CA TYR A 243 1.54 13.66 -6.40
C TYR A 243 0.68 12.42 -6.15
N LEU A 244 -0.63 12.63 -6.21
CA LEU A 244 -1.66 11.60 -6.12
C LEU A 244 -2.04 11.17 -7.54
N VAL A 245 -1.73 9.93 -7.91
CA VAL A 245 -1.92 9.41 -9.28
C VAL A 245 -2.71 8.11 -9.27
N THR A 246 -3.66 7.95 -10.18
CA THR A 246 -4.40 6.69 -10.35
C THR A 246 -4.15 6.04 -11.71
N TYR A 247 -4.34 4.72 -11.75
CA TYR A 247 -4.27 3.92 -12.98
C TYR A 247 -5.47 2.98 -13.02
N ASP A 248 -6.18 2.96 -14.15
CA ASP A 248 -7.15 1.92 -14.46
C ASP A 248 -6.44 0.59 -14.75
N LEU A 249 -6.90 -0.49 -14.11
CA LEU A 249 -6.47 -1.84 -14.44
C LEU A 249 -7.46 -2.52 -15.38
N LEU A 250 -6.91 -3.22 -16.36
CA LEU A 250 -7.66 -4.07 -17.27
C LEU A 250 -7.17 -5.50 -17.09
N PHE A 251 -8.08 -6.37 -16.64
CA PHE A 251 -7.79 -7.79 -16.45
C PHE A 251 -8.22 -8.57 -17.67
N GLN A 252 -7.34 -9.44 -18.16
CA GLN A 252 -7.72 -10.40 -19.20
C GLN A 252 -8.54 -11.52 -18.54
N PRO A 253 -9.68 -11.93 -19.14
CA PRO A 253 -10.41 -13.09 -18.67
C PRO A 253 -9.50 -14.33 -18.71
N VAL A 254 -9.52 -15.12 -17.64
CA VAL A 254 -8.87 -16.44 -17.66
C VAL A 254 -9.64 -17.31 -18.66
N VAL A 255 -9.00 -17.68 -19.76
CA VAL A 255 -9.59 -18.59 -20.75
C VAL A 255 -9.89 -19.92 -20.06
N GLY A 256 -11.16 -20.18 -19.76
CA GLY A 256 -11.64 -21.46 -19.22
C GLY A 256 -12.49 -21.39 -17.95
N GLU A 257 -12.56 -20.25 -17.26
CA GLU A 257 -13.47 -20.09 -16.11
C GLU A 257 -14.67 -19.22 -16.48
N LYS A 258 -15.88 -19.77 -16.32
CA LYS A 258 -17.13 -19.02 -16.49
C LYS A 258 -17.20 -17.93 -15.41
N PRO A 259 -17.69 -16.72 -15.74
CA PRO A 259 -17.92 -15.69 -14.75
C PRO A 259 -18.85 -16.21 -13.66
N LYS A 260 -18.42 -16.09 -12.40
CA LYS A 260 -19.30 -16.30 -11.25
C LYS A 260 -20.22 -15.08 -11.17
N ILE A 261 -21.50 -15.33 -11.44
CA ILE A 261 -22.62 -14.38 -11.31
C ILE A 261 -22.96 -14.24 -9.83
#